data_AF-A0A936P1S4-F1
#
_entry.id   AF-A0A936P1S4-F1
#
_cell.length_a   1.000
_cell.length_b   1.000
_cell.length_c   1.000
_cell.angle_alpha   90.00
_cell.angle_beta   90.00
_cell.angle_gamma   90.00
#
_symmetry.space_group_name_H-M   'P 1'
#
loop_
_entity.id
_entity.type
_entity.pdbx_description
1 polymer ?
#
loop_
_entity_poly.entity_id
_entity_poly.type
_entity_poly.pdbx_seq_one_letter_code
_entity_poly.pdbx_strand_id
1 'polypeptide(L)'
;MPTLHWVGKDKVVNHHHEVPFRVLNKVSSFRAPAGAPANSTDNRIIHGDNLEALKSLLPEFEGRVKCIYIDPPYNTGNEGWVYNDAVNDPKMKRWLGQVVGKEGEDLSRHDKWLCMMYPRLKLLHRLLRPDGVLFASIDRNEMATFKLLLEEIFGAANWVGEIAWRNVTDNNPTNISLEHEYVLCFAKSKPALSPIWKSPYLDSKERLIELGHELATVHPDKKKLQAAYSKWFREHKAEIWPFRTTNLSTSMASIPGAEVSTTLAKKDTATMSSIQLRRRRANSR
;
A
#
# COMPACT_ATOMS: atom_id res chain seq x y z
N MET A 1 -23.87 -17.97 0.18
CA MET A 1 -22.89 -17.13 -0.53
C MET A 1 -22.14 -18.04 -1.49
N PRO A 2 -22.00 -17.69 -2.78
CA PRO A 2 -21.16 -18.45 -3.71
C PRO A 2 -19.74 -18.61 -3.17
N THR A 3 -19.07 -19.70 -3.49
CA THR A 3 -17.71 -20.00 -3.00
C THR A 3 -16.74 -20.22 -4.16
N LEU A 4 -15.55 -19.63 -4.07
CA LEU A 4 -14.44 -19.91 -4.97
C LEU A 4 -13.77 -21.23 -4.56
N HIS A 5 -13.66 -22.18 -5.49
CA HIS A 5 -12.93 -23.44 -5.28
C HIS A 5 -11.71 -23.51 -6.19
N TRP A 6 -10.60 -24.05 -5.66
CA TRP A 6 -9.32 -24.17 -6.34
C TRP A 6 -8.50 -25.31 -5.69
N VAL A 7 -7.47 -25.78 -6.36
CA VAL A 7 -6.63 -26.89 -5.89
C VAL A 7 -5.77 -26.45 -4.70
N GLY A 8 -5.80 -27.20 -3.60
CA GLY A 8 -4.98 -26.94 -2.42
C GLY A 8 -5.64 -26.01 -1.38
N LYS A 9 -6.85 -25.50 -1.67
CA LYS A 9 -7.62 -24.68 -0.73
C LYS A 9 -7.73 -25.32 0.66
N ASP A 10 -8.15 -26.58 0.71
CA ASP A 10 -8.34 -27.34 1.95
C ASP A 10 -7.07 -27.45 2.79
N LYS A 11 -5.90 -27.32 2.16
CA LYS A 11 -4.59 -27.36 2.82
C LYS A 11 -4.15 -26.00 3.37
N VAL A 12 -4.51 -24.90 2.70
CA VAL A 12 -4.03 -23.56 3.08
C VAL A 12 -4.96 -22.82 4.03
N VAL A 13 -6.25 -23.20 4.11
CA VAL A 13 -7.24 -22.46 4.90
C VAL A 13 -6.83 -22.28 6.36
N ASN A 14 -6.26 -23.35 6.96
CA ASN A 14 -5.81 -23.36 8.35
C ASN A 14 -4.28 -23.25 8.49
N HIS A 15 -3.53 -23.19 7.40
CA HIS A 15 -2.07 -23.23 7.43
C HIS A 15 -1.45 -22.07 8.23
N HIS A 16 -2.11 -20.91 8.28
CA HIS A 16 -1.70 -19.77 9.11
C HIS A 16 -1.60 -20.10 10.62
N HIS A 17 -2.25 -21.16 11.10
CA HIS A 17 -2.08 -21.67 12.47
C HIS A 17 -0.75 -22.41 12.66
N GLU A 18 -0.32 -23.16 11.64
CA GLU A 18 0.88 -24.00 11.63
C GLU A 18 2.18 -23.21 11.42
N VAL A 19 2.08 -21.99 10.85
CA VAL A 19 3.24 -21.11 10.65
C VAL A 19 3.93 -20.87 12.00
N PRO A 20 5.24 -21.20 12.13
CA PRO A 20 5.96 -21.05 13.39
C PRO A 20 6.13 -19.58 13.75
N PHE A 21 6.04 -19.28 15.04
CA PHE A 21 6.44 -17.98 15.56
C PHE A 21 7.97 -17.87 15.54
N ARG A 22 8.50 -16.75 15.02
CA ARG A 22 9.94 -16.45 15.05
C ARG A 22 10.19 -15.18 15.85
N VAL A 23 11.27 -15.18 16.62
CA VAL A 23 11.70 -13.97 17.36
C VAL A 23 12.35 -13.01 16.37
N LEU A 24 11.95 -11.74 16.42
CA LEU A 24 12.55 -10.69 15.60
C LEU A 24 13.94 -10.31 16.16
N ASN A 25 14.99 -10.61 15.40
CA ASN A 25 16.36 -10.24 15.74
C ASN A 25 16.67 -8.83 15.24
N LYS A 26 17.01 -7.92 16.16
CA LYS A 26 17.39 -6.55 15.80
C LYS A 26 18.81 -6.55 15.21
N VAL A 27 18.92 -6.19 13.93
CA VAL A 27 20.22 -6.10 13.22
C VAL A 27 20.85 -4.72 13.33
N SER A 28 20.07 -3.67 13.09
CA SER A 28 20.55 -2.28 13.10
C SER A 28 19.45 -1.33 13.55
N SER A 29 19.84 -0.09 13.87
CA SER A 29 18.91 1.01 14.10
C SER A 29 19.39 2.26 13.40
N PHE A 30 18.45 2.95 12.75
CA PHE A 30 18.67 4.26 12.16
C PHE A 30 17.97 5.31 13.00
N ARG A 31 18.66 6.41 13.30
CA ARG A 31 18.06 7.58 13.97
C ARG A 31 18.00 8.72 12.97
N ALA A 32 16.79 9.25 12.76
CA ALA A 32 16.59 10.39 11.89
C ALA A 32 17.36 11.63 12.41
N PRO A 33 17.88 12.49 11.52
CA PRO A 33 18.58 13.71 11.90
C PRO A 33 17.64 14.70 12.62
N ALA A 34 18.23 15.66 13.33
CA ALA A 34 17.46 16.75 13.94
C ALA A 34 16.68 17.52 12.87
N GLY A 35 15.42 17.87 13.17
CA GLY A 35 14.52 18.54 12.22
C GLY A 35 13.74 17.59 11.30
N ALA A 36 13.92 16.27 11.41
CA ALA A 36 13.08 15.31 10.69
C ALA A 36 11.61 15.34 11.16
N PRO A 37 10.66 14.94 10.31
CA PRO A 37 9.24 14.88 10.65
C PRO A 37 8.96 14.10 11.95
N ALA A 38 7.92 14.50 12.69
CA ALA A 38 7.57 13.88 13.99
C ALA A 38 7.31 12.36 13.92
N ASN A 39 6.94 11.84 12.73
CA ASN A 39 6.72 10.41 12.48
C ASN A 39 7.99 9.63 12.07
N SER A 40 9.18 10.22 12.19
CA SER A 40 10.45 9.56 11.87
C SER A 40 11.00 8.66 12.99
N THR A 41 10.17 8.31 13.98
CA THR A 41 10.52 7.44 15.12
C THR A 41 9.69 6.16 15.11
N ASP A 42 10.16 5.11 15.82
CA ASP A 42 9.47 3.83 16.02
C ASP A 42 9.11 3.02 14.76
N ASN A 43 9.70 3.36 13.61
CA ASN A 43 9.53 2.60 12.36
C ASN A 43 10.37 1.31 12.38
N ARG A 44 9.84 0.24 11.77
CA ARG A 44 10.53 -1.07 11.67
C ARG A 44 10.58 -1.51 10.22
N ILE A 45 11.73 -2.07 9.82
CA ILE A 45 11.92 -2.82 8.58
C ILE A 45 12.25 -4.25 8.99
N ILE A 46 11.49 -5.21 8.46
CA ILE A 46 11.66 -6.64 8.75
C ILE A 46 12.08 -7.31 7.45
N HIS A 47 13.19 -8.04 7.50
CA HIS A 47 13.68 -8.83 6.38
C HIS A 47 13.44 -10.31 6.68
N GLY A 48 12.79 -11.01 5.75
CA GLY A 48 12.46 -12.43 5.85
C GLY A 48 11.25 -12.77 4.98
N ASP A 49 10.81 -14.02 5.04
CA ASP A 49 9.53 -14.40 4.44
C ASP A 49 8.38 -13.67 5.16
N ASN A 50 7.49 -13.07 4.38
CA ASN A 50 6.44 -12.23 4.91
C ASN A 50 5.40 -13.04 5.72
N LEU A 51 5.17 -14.32 5.44
CA LEU A 51 4.24 -15.14 6.20
C LEU A 51 4.75 -15.35 7.64
N GLU A 52 6.03 -15.65 7.80
CA GLU A 52 6.68 -15.79 9.10
C GLU A 52 6.79 -14.44 9.83
N ALA A 53 7.12 -13.37 9.11
CA ALA A 53 7.17 -12.02 9.66
C ALA A 53 5.80 -11.59 10.20
N LEU A 54 4.73 -11.82 9.44
CA LEU A 54 3.34 -11.54 9.86
C LEU A 54 2.96 -12.31 11.12
N LYS A 55 3.32 -13.60 11.21
CA LYS A 55 3.09 -14.42 12.40
C LYS A 55 3.81 -13.85 13.62
N SER A 56 5.05 -13.39 13.42
CA SER A 56 5.91 -12.82 14.47
C SER A 56 5.40 -11.47 15.00
N LEU A 57 4.57 -10.77 14.22
CA LEU A 57 3.97 -9.49 14.60
C LEU A 57 2.71 -9.64 15.46
N LEU A 58 2.06 -10.81 15.48
CA LEU A 58 0.79 -11.00 16.19
C LEU A 58 0.85 -10.62 17.67
N PRO A 59 1.85 -11.05 18.47
CA PRO A 59 1.84 -10.75 19.91
C PRO A 59 1.83 -9.26 20.24
N GLU A 60 2.43 -8.43 19.37
CA GLU A 60 2.53 -6.99 19.60
C GLU A 60 1.43 -6.19 18.87
N PHE A 61 1.00 -6.63 17.68
CA PHE A 61 0.19 -5.81 16.76
C PHE A 61 -1.17 -6.37 16.39
N GLU A 62 -1.57 -7.53 16.91
CA GLU A 62 -2.93 -8.06 16.68
C GLU A 62 -4.00 -7.04 17.06
N GLY A 63 -4.92 -6.76 16.14
CA GLY A 63 -6.00 -5.78 16.32
C GLY A 63 -5.54 -4.32 16.45
N ARG A 64 -4.30 -3.97 16.10
CA ARG A 64 -3.74 -2.62 16.30
C ARG A 64 -3.41 -1.88 15.00
N VAL A 65 -3.44 -2.56 13.87
CA VAL A 65 -3.03 -1.99 12.58
C VAL A 65 -4.17 -1.19 11.95
N LYS A 66 -3.92 0.09 11.67
CA LYS A 66 -4.93 0.98 11.08
C LYS A 66 -5.03 0.83 9.56
N CYS A 67 -3.90 0.68 8.88
CA CYS A 67 -3.86 0.63 7.44
C CYS A 67 -2.80 -0.37 7.03
N ILE A 68 -3.14 -1.21 6.07
CA ILE A 68 -2.22 -2.12 5.38
C ILE A 68 -2.30 -1.77 3.91
N TYR A 69 -1.14 -1.65 3.27
CA TYR A 69 -1.03 -1.60 1.81
C TYR A 69 -0.15 -2.76 1.39
N ILE A 70 -0.58 -3.52 0.39
CA ILE A 70 0.19 -4.60 -0.22
C ILE A 70 0.20 -4.46 -1.75
N ASP A 71 1.30 -4.90 -2.33
CA ASP A 71 1.52 -4.99 -3.77
C ASP A 71 2.01 -6.41 -4.08
N PRO A 72 1.11 -7.41 -4.06
CA PRO A 72 1.47 -8.81 -4.31
C PRO A 72 1.94 -9.01 -5.76
N PRO A 73 2.62 -10.13 -6.09
CA PRO A 73 2.92 -10.49 -7.47
C PRO A 73 1.64 -10.52 -8.32
N TYR A 74 1.65 -9.94 -9.52
CA TYR A 74 0.47 -9.83 -10.37
C TYR A 74 0.15 -11.13 -11.13
N ASN A 75 1.07 -12.10 -11.09
CA ASN A 75 0.90 -13.41 -11.70
C ASN A 75 0.76 -13.36 -13.23
N THR A 76 1.45 -12.41 -13.88
CA THR A 76 1.47 -12.25 -15.35
C THR A 76 2.09 -13.44 -16.09
N GLY A 77 2.81 -14.32 -15.38
CA GLY A 77 3.58 -15.44 -15.94
C GLY A 77 4.97 -15.05 -16.46
N ASN A 78 5.39 -13.78 -16.33
CA ASN A 78 6.72 -13.30 -16.71
C ASN A 78 7.58 -12.84 -15.52
N GLU A 79 7.02 -12.85 -14.31
CA GLU A 79 7.65 -12.31 -13.09
C GLU A 79 8.71 -13.24 -12.48
N GLY A 80 8.73 -14.52 -12.87
CA GLY A 80 9.67 -15.50 -12.34
C GLY A 80 9.49 -15.81 -10.85
N TRP A 81 8.34 -15.49 -10.25
CA TRP A 81 8.08 -15.79 -8.84
C TRP A 81 7.87 -17.30 -8.63
N VAL A 82 8.26 -17.78 -7.44
CA VAL A 82 8.26 -19.21 -7.07
C VAL A 82 7.34 -19.41 -5.88
N TYR A 83 6.51 -20.45 -5.92
CA TYR A 83 5.74 -20.87 -4.76
C TYR A 83 6.66 -21.49 -3.71
N ASN A 84 6.68 -20.92 -2.50
CA ASN A 84 7.65 -21.26 -1.44
C ASN A 84 7.01 -21.65 -0.10
N ASP A 85 5.68 -21.72 -0.01
CA ASP A 85 5.01 -22.08 1.24
C ASP A 85 5.12 -23.59 1.48
N ALA A 86 5.84 -23.96 2.53
CA ALA A 86 6.14 -25.34 2.92
C ALA A 86 4.93 -26.07 3.57
N VAL A 87 3.77 -25.99 2.93
CA VAL A 87 2.56 -26.71 3.35
C VAL A 87 2.84 -28.21 3.29
N ASN A 88 2.51 -28.94 4.36
CA ASN A 88 2.80 -30.37 4.47
C ASN A 88 1.80 -31.23 3.67
N ASP A 89 1.81 -31.07 2.35
CA ASP A 89 0.96 -31.80 1.41
C ASP A 89 1.79 -32.33 0.22
N PRO A 90 1.65 -33.62 -0.17
CA PRO A 90 2.43 -34.20 -1.26
C PRO A 90 2.27 -33.52 -2.61
N LYS A 91 1.10 -32.91 -2.90
CA LYS A 91 0.84 -32.18 -4.15
C LYS A 91 1.49 -30.80 -4.11
N MET A 92 1.35 -30.09 -3.00
CA MET A 92 1.96 -28.75 -2.83
C MET A 92 3.48 -28.81 -2.73
N LYS A 93 4.04 -29.87 -2.14
CA LYS A 93 5.50 -30.11 -2.13
C LYS A 93 6.10 -30.22 -3.54
N ARG A 94 5.32 -30.66 -4.54
CA ARG A 94 5.79 -30.68 -5.94
C ARG A 94 5.93 -29.29 -6.54
N TRP A 95 5.24 -28.28 -5.99
CA TRP A 95 5.34 -26.89 -6.44
C TRP A 95 6.54 -26.15 -5.83
N LEU A 96 7.12 -26.68 -4.74
CA LEU A 96 8.25 -26.04 -4.07
C LEU A 96 9.47 -25.96 -4.99
N GLY A 97 10.02 -24.75 -5.13
CA GLY A 97 11.21 -24.49 -5.95
C GLY A 97 10.93 -24.45 -7.45
N GLN A 98 9.67 -24.58 -7.88
CA GLN A 98 9.29 -24.44 -9.28
C GLN A 98 8.79 -23.02 -9.57
N VAL A 99 9.33 -22.42 -10.63
CA VAL A 99 8.84 -21.13 -11.14
C VAL A 99 7.39 -21.31 -11.58
N VAL A 100 6.56 -20.34 -11.23
CA VAL A 100 5.18 -20.29 -11.72
C VAL A 100 5.23 -19.91 -13.20
N GLY A 101 5.03 -20.92 -14.04
CA GLY A 101 5.09 -20.83 -15.50
C GLY A 101 3.95 -20.01 -16.12
N LYS A 102 3.97 -19.90 -17.45
CA LYS A 102 2.93 -19.19 -18.19
C LYS A 102 1.61 -19.96 -18.20
N GLU A 103 0.55 -19.25 -18.59
CA GLU A 103 -0.77 -19.86 -18.80
C GLU A 103 -0.67 -21.07 -19.74
N GLY A 104 -1.31 -22.18 -19.38
CA GLY A 104 -1.35 -23.40 -20.18
C GLY A 104 -0.19 -24.39 -19.98
N GLU A 105 0.85 -24.06 -19.20
CA GLU A 105 1.94 -25.02 -18.93
C GLU A 105 1.50 -26.14 -17.98
N ASP A 106 0.99 -25.80 -16.78
CA ASP A 106 0.55 -26.78 -15.78
C ASP A 106 -0.87 -26.52 -15.23
N LEU A 107 -1.56 -25.50 -15.75
CA LEU A 107 -2.91 -25.05 -15.35
C LEU A 107 -3.09 -24.76 -13.85
N SER A 108 -2.00 -24.69 -13.07
CA SER A 108 -2.04 -24.52 -11.61
C SER A 108 -1.56 -23.14 -11.16
N ARG A 109 -1.30 -22.23 -12.11
CA ARG A 109 -0.79 -20.88 -11.86
C ARG A 109 -1.65 -20.10 -10.86
N HIS A 110 -2.96 -20.07 -11.09
CA HIS A 110 -3.92 -19.38 -10.23
C HIS A 110 -4.09 -20.10 -8.88
N ASP A 111 -4.07 -21.44 -8.87
CA ASP A 111 -4.12 -22.24 -7.64
C ASP A 111 -2.94 -21.92 -6.70
N LYS A 112 -1.71 -21.89 -7.25
CA LYS A 112 -0.47 -21.58 -6.52
C LYS A 112 -0.52 -20.18 -5.92
N TRP A 113 -1.00 -19.19 -6.69
CA TRP A 113 -1.11 -17.81 -6.23
C TRP A 113 -2.13 -17.67 -5.09
N LEU A 114 -3.31 -18.28 -5.24
CA LEU A 114 -4.33 -18.31 -4.19
C LEU A 114 -3.83 -19.01 -2.92
N CYS A 115 -3.10 -20.12 -3.09
CA CYS A 115 -2.48 -20.85 -1.97
C CYS A 115 -1.47 -19.99 -1.22
N MET A 116 -0.67 -19.19 -1.93
CA MET A 116 0.31 -18.27 -1.35
C MET A 116 -0.39 -17.10 -0.63
N MET A 117 -1.44 -16.53 -1.22
CA MET A 117 -2.10 -15.35 -0.66
C MET A 117 -2.99 -15.66 0.55
N TYR A 118 -3.67 -16.81 0.57
CA TYR A 118 -4.65 -17.15 1.61
C TYR A 118 -4.10 -17.01 3.06
N PRO A 119 -3.01 -17.70 3.45
CA PRO A 119 -2.53 -17.64 4.83
C PRO A 119 -2.01 -16.24 5.19
N ARG A 120 -1.42 -15.51 4.24
CA ARG A 120 -0.95 -14.14 4.42
C ARG A 120 -2.11 -13.19 4.72
N LEU A 121 -3.18 -13.26 3.92
CA LEU A 121 -4.39 -12.44 4.12
C LEU A 121 -5.09 -12.73 5.44
N LYS A 122 -5.13 -14.01 5.89
CA LYS A 122 -5.64 -14.37 7.22
C LYS A 122 -4.87 -13.66 8.34
N LEU A 123 -3.54 -13.63 8.26
CA LEU A 123 -2.71 -12.93 9.25
C LEU A 123 -2.88 -11.41 9.17
N LEU A 124 -2.88 -10.83 7.97
CA LEU A 124 -3.14 -9.39 7.76
C LEU A 124 -4.50 -8.98 8.35
N HIS A 125 -5.54 -9.79 8.14
CA HIS A 125 -6.86 -9.58 8.71
C HIS A 125 -6.83 -9.59 10.25
N ARG A 126 -6.04 -10.46 10.89
CA ARG A 126 -5.88 -10.48 12.37
C ARG A 126 -5.16 -9.24 12.90
N LEU A 127 -4.17 -8.76 12.17
CA LEU A 127 -3.41 -7.56 12.55
C LEU A 127 -4.28 -6.29 12.52
N LEU A 128 -5.24 -6.20 11.59
CA LEU A 128 -6.11 -5.03 11.49
C LEU A 128 -6.97 -4.78 12.74
N ARG A 129 -6.96 -3.52 13.19
CA ARG A 129 -7.90 -2.97 14.18
C ARG A 129 -9.33 -2.96 13.61
N PRO A 130 -10.41 -2.93 14.42
CA PRO A 130 -11.79 -2.94 13.90
C PRO A 130 -12.09 -1.86 12.84
N ASP A 131 -11.56 -0.65 12.99
CA ASP A 131 -11.67 0.44 12.01
C ASP A 131 -10.52 0.46 10.99
N GLY A 132 -9.79 -0.64 10.85
CA GLY A 132 -8.65 -0.78 9.96
C GLY A 132 -9.06 -1.09 8.53
N VAL A 133 -8.20 -0.74 7.58
CA VAL A 133 -8.41 -0.97 6.14
C VAL A 133 -7.20 -1.64 5.49
N LEU A 134 -7.47 -2.51 4.52
CA LEU A 134 -6.50 -3.08 3.60
C LEU A 134 -6.68 -2.42 2.23
N PHE A 135 -5.57 -1.96 1.66
CA PHE A 135 -5.44 -1.62 0.25
C PHE A 135 -4.53 -2.65 -0.40
N ALA A 136 -4.90 -3.11 -1.59
CA ALA A 136 -4.10 -4.05 -2.33
C ALA A 136 -4.11 -3.71 -3.82
N SER A 137 -2.93 -3.46 -4.37
CA SER A 137 -2.75 -3.27 -5.80
C SER A 137 -2.80 -4.60 -6.52
N ILE A 138 -3.44 -4.63 -7.68
CA ILE A 138 -3.53 -5.83 -8.52
C ILE A 138 -3.80 -5.41 -9.97
N ASP A 139 -3.35 -6.23 -10.90
CA ASP A 139 -3.75 -6.11 -12.30
C ASP A 139 -4.94 -7.02 -12.65
N ARG A 140 -5.27 -7.07 -13.93
CA ARG A 140 -6.40 -7.85 -14.44
C ARG A 140 -6.27 -9.37 -14.26
N ASN A 141 -5.06 -9.93 -14.09
CA ASN A 141 -4.85 -11.38 -14.10
C ASN A 141 -5.46 -12.05 -12.88
N GLU A 142 -5.34 -11.42 -11.71
CA GLU A 142 -5.86 -11.94 -10.45
C GLU A 142 -6.94 -11.04 -9.82
N MET A 143 -7.36 -9.93 -10.44
CA MET A 143 -8.33 -9.02 -9.83
C MET A 143 -9.61 -9.73 -9.36
N ALA A 144 -10.22 -10.54 -10.22
CA ALA A 144 -11.49 -11.20 -9.91
C ALA A 144 -11.34 -12.27 -8.81
N THR A 145 -10.34 -13.14 -8.95
CA THR A 145 -10.03 -14.22 -7.99
C THR A 145 -9.62 -13.65 -6.64
N PHE A 146 -8.79 -12.60 -6.63
CA PHE A 146 -8.33 -11.93 -5.41
C PHE A 146 -9.47 -11.20 -4.69
N LYS A 147 -10.37 -10.53 -5.43
CA LYS A 147 -11.56 -9.93 -4.82
C LYS A 147 -12.43 -10.98 -4.12
N LEU A 148 -12.71 -12.10 -4.77
CA LEU A 148 -13.49 -13.20 -4.17
C LEU A 148 -12.78 -13.79 -2.94
N LEU A 149 -11.45 -13.92 -2.99
CA LEU A 149 -10.66 -14.36 -1.85
C LEU A 149 -10.75 -13.37 -0.66
N LEU A 150 -10.70 -12.07 -0.93
CA LEU A 150 -10.88 -11.04 0.09
C LEU A 150 -12.31 -11.04 0.65
N GLU A 151 -13.33 -11.21 -0.18
CA GLU A 151 -14.73 -11.35 0.28
C GLU A 151 -14.92 -12.57 1.19
N GLU A 152 -14.22 -13.68 0.92
CA GLU A 152 -14.25 -14.86 1.80
C GLU A 152 -13.58 -14.58 3.16
N ILE A 153 -12.45 -13.87 3.19
CA ILE A 153 -11.67 -13.64 4.41
C ILE A 153 -12.22 -12.48 5.25
N PHE A 154 -12.57 -11.38 4.61
CA PHE A 154 -13.05 -10.15 5.25
C PHE A 154 -14.57 -10.11 5.35
N GLY A 155 -15.29 -10.89 4.53
CA GLY A 155 -16.73 -10.81 4.37
C GLY A 155 -17.13 -9.78 3.30
N ALA A 156 -18.05 -10.16 2.40
CA ALA A 156 -18.52 -9.30 1.31
C ALA A 156 -19.09 -7.94 1.77
N ALA A 157 -19.73 -7.90 2.95
CA ALA A 157 -20.26 -6.66 3.53
C ALA A 157 -19.17 -5.63 3.89
N ASN A 158 -17.92 -6.08 4.03
CA ASN A 158 -16.78 -5.23 4.37
C ASN A 158 -16.02 -4.68 3.16
N TRP A 159 -16.52 -4.91 1.94
CA TRP A 159 -16.05 -4.23 0.73
C TRP A 159 -16.24 -2.72 0.84
N VAL A 160 -15.16 -1.95 0.66
CA VAL A 160 -15.21 -0.48 0.67
C VAL A 160 -15.35 0.04 -0.75
N GLY A 161 -14.51 -0.43 -1.66
CA GLY A 161 -14.51 0.01 -3.05
C GLY A 161 -13.23 -0.37 -3.79
N GLU A 162 -13.17 0.06 -5.04
CA GLU A 162 -12.06 -0.16 -5.97
C GLU A 162 -11.62 1.20 -6.52
N ILE A 163 -10.31 1.40 -6.63
CA ILE A 163 -9.72 2.57 -7.26
C ILE A 163 -9.07 2.11 -8.56
N ALA A 164 -9.50 2.68 -9.68
CA ALA A 164 -8.82 2.50 -10.96
C ALA A 164 -7.58 3.42 -11.00
N TRP A 165 -6.39 2.82 -11.02
CA TRP A 165 -5.13 3.53 -11.11
C TRP A 165 -4.64 3.54 -12.55
N ARG A 166 -4.92 4.63 -13.28
CA ARG A 166 -4.36 4.85 -14.62
C ARG A 166 -2.90 5.27 -14.50
N ASN A 167 -1.98 4.35 -14.79
CA ASN A 167 -0.55 4.52 -14.60
C ASN A 167 0.24 4.54 -15.92
N VAL A 168 -0.36 4.10 -17.02
CA VAL A 168 0.28 4.02 -18.33
C VAL A 168 -0.61 4.60 -19.43
N THR A 169 -0.01 4.86 -20.58
CA THR A 169 -0.71 5.20 -21.82
C THR A 169 -0.27 4.20 -22.86
N ASP A 170 -1.21 3.45 -23.43
CA ASP A 170 -0.93 2.40 -24.42
C ASP A 170 -1.51 2.79 -25.77
N ASN A 171 -0.62 3.16 -26.69
CA ASN A 171 -0.95 3.57 -28.05
C ASN A 171 -0.94 2.42 -29.05
N ASN A 172 -0.72 1.17 -28.60
CA ASN A 172 -0.72 0.02 -29.51
C ASN A 172 -2.14 -0.26 -30.03
N PRO A 173 -2.31 -0.57 -31.33
CA PRO A 173 -3.61 -0.86 -31.89
C PRO A 173 -4.11 -2.21 -31.35
N THR A 174 -5.03 -2.15 -30.39
CA THR A 174 -5.66 -3.31 -29.75
C THR A 174 -7.18 -3.14 -29.74
N ASN A 175 -7.92 -4.19 -29.40
CA ASN A 175 -9.38 -4.07 -29.24
C ASN A 175 -9.77 -3.14 -28.09
N ILE A 176 -9.02 -3.20 -26.98
CA ILE A 176 -9.20 -2.38 -25.78
C ILE A 176 -7.81 -2.07 -25.21
N SER A 177 -7.44 -0.79 -25.16
CA SER A 177 -6.21 -0.34 -24.50
C SER A 177 -6.32 -0.53 -22.99
N LEU A 178 -5.44 -1.35 -22.42
CA LEU A 178 -5.40 -1.62 -20.99
C LEU A 178 -4.46 -0.62 -20.31
N GLU A 179 -5.03 0.48 -19.82
CA GLU A 179 -4.26 1.62 -19.29
C GLU A 179 -4.30 1.77 -17.76
N HIS A 180 -5.03 0.89 -17.07
CA HIS A 180 -5.22 0.98 -15.63
C HIS A 180 -4.99 -0.35 -14.91
N GLU A 181 -4.57 -0.20 -13.67
CA GLU A 181 -4.52 -1.24 -12.65
C GLU A 181 -5.61 -0.96 -11.59
N TYR A 182 -5.75 -1.88 -10.64
CA TYR A 182 -6.78 -1.82 -9.62
C TYR A 182 -6.14 -1.71 -8.24
N VAL A 183 -6.71 -0.88 -7.37
CA VAL A 183 -6.43 -0.91 -5.93
C VAL A 183 -7.72 -1.26 -5.20
N LEU A 184 -7.77 -2.49 -4.70
CA LEU A 184 -8.92 -3.00 -3.95
C LEU A 184 -8.87 -2.49 -2.51
N CYS A 185 -10.02 -2.11 -1.95
CA CYS A 185 -10.13 -1.64 -0.57
C CYS A 185 -11.15 -2.46 0.23
N PHE A 186 -10.68 -3.08 1.31
CA PHE A 186 -11.52 -3.80 2.28
C PHE A 186 -11.33 -3.25 3.69
N ALA A 187 -12.42 -3.20 4.45
CA ALA A 187 -12.41 -2.86 5.86
C ALA A 187 -12.28 -4.13 6.70
N LYS A 188 -11.69 -4.03 7.90
CA LYS A 188 -11.84 -5.06 8.92
C LYS A 188 -13.29 -5.17 9.39
N SER A 189 -13.91 -4.03 9.66
CA SER A 189 -15.32 -3.88 9.94
C SER A 189 -15.80 -2.56 9.34
N LYS A 190 -16.58 -2.64 8.26
CA LYS A 190 -17.10 -1.44 7.57
C LYS A 190 -17.96 -0.56 8.48
N PRO A 191 -18.81 -1.09 9.37
CA PRO A 191 -19.54 -0.27 10.35
C PRO A 191 -18.66 0.53 11.31
N ALA A 192 -17.41 0.09 11.57
CA ALA A 192 -16.48 0.81 12.44
C ALA A 192 -15.72 1.93 11.72
N LEU A 193 -15.84 2.05 10.40
CA LEU A 193 -15.18 3.11 9.65
C LEU A 193 -15.92 4.45 9.78
N SER A 194 -15.16 5.55 9.64
CA SER A 194 -15.78 6.84 9.39
C SER A 194 -16.61 6.76 8.12
N PRO A 195 -17.88 7.23 8.13
CA PRO A 195 -18.75 7.18 6.96
C PRO A 195 -18.22 8.02 5.80
N ILE A 196 -17.36 9.00 6.10
CA ILE A 196 -16.78 9.92 5.13
C ILE A 196 -15.27 10.00 5.36
N TRP A 197 -14.51 9.80 4.28
CA TRP A 197 -13.07 10.05 4.26
C TRP A 197 -12.82 11.43 3.66
N LYS A 198 -12.59 12.41 4.51
CA LYS A 198 -12.08 13.73 4.12
C LYS A 198 -10.62 13.80 4.54
N SER A 199 -9.75 14.31 3.67
CA SER A 199 -8.40 14.70 4.12
C SER A 199 -8.56 15.88 5.10
N PRO A 200 -8.12 15.77 6.36
CA PRO A 200 -7.97 16.94 7.20
C PRO A 200 -6.80 17.81 6.74
N TYR A 201 -5.84 17.22 6.01
CA TYR A 201 -4.66 17.90 5.47
C TYR A 201 -5.00 18.50 4.11
N LEU A 202 -5.67 19.62 4.20
CA LEU A 202 -5.81 20.57 3.11
C LEU A 202 -5.04 21.84 3.45
N ASP A 203 -3.95 21.78 4.24
CA ASP A 203 -3.07 22.93 4.52
C ASP A 203 -2.69 23.66 3.25
N SER A 204 -2.39 22.93 2.17
CA SER A 204 -2.15 23.52 0.85
C SER A 204 -3.39 24.24 0.32
N LYS A 205 -4.60 23.70 0.47
CA LYS A 205 -5.84 24.39 0.09
C LYS A 205 -6.15 25.57 1.01
N GLU A 206 -5.98 25.45 2.31
CA GLU A 206 -6.17 26.54 3.27
C GLU A 206 -5.20 27.67 2.95
N ARG A 207 -3.91 27.38 2.74
CA ARG A 207 -2.93 28.38 2.31
C ARG A 207 -3.25 28.99 0.95
N LEU A 208 -3.70 28.19 0.00
CA LEU A 208 -4.14 28.68 -1.32
C LEU A 208 -5.36 29.61 -1.19
N ILE A 209 -6.28 29.31 -0.28
CA ILE A 209 -7.42 30.17 0.05
C ILE A 209 -6.91 31.47 0.68
N GLU A 210 -6.08 31.41 1.72
CA GLU A 210 -5.47 32.57 2.39
C GLU A 210 -4.72 33.47 1.41
N LEU A 211 -3.86 32.91 0.56
CA LEU A 211 -3.15 33.65 -0.48
C LEU A 211 -4.15 34.33 -1.44
N GLY A 212 -5.24 33.65 -1.77
CA GLY A 212 -6.32 34.24 -2.57
C GLY A 212 -6.90 35.49 -1.90
N HIS A 213 -7.12 35.45 -0.58
CA HIS A 213 -7.57 36.61 0.20
C HIS A 213 -6.51 37.72 0.25
N GLU A 214 -5.24 37.38 0.53
CA GLU A 214 -4.11 38.33 0.55
C GLU A 214 -4.00 39.07 -0.80
N LEU A 215 -3.98 38.35 -1.91
CA LEU A 215 -3.87 38.93 -3.25
C LEU A 215 -5.11 39.74 -3.63
N ALA A 216 -6.30 39.37 -3.15
CA ALA A 216 -7.52 40.13 -3.40
C ALA A 216 -7.51 41.51 -2.74
N THR A 217 -6.77 41.70 -1.63
CA THR A 217 -6.59 43.03 -1.02
C THR A 217 -5.73 43.95 -1.90
N VAL A 218 -4.77 43.38 -2.64
CA VAL A 218 -3.82 44.12 -3.50
C VAL A 218 -4.37 44.31 -4.93
N HIS A 219 -5.20 43.37 -5.38
CA HIS A 219 -5.73 43.31 -6.74
C HIS A 219 -7.26 43.24 -6.75
N PRO A 220 -7.96 44.39 -6.68
CA PRO A 220 -9.43 44.44 -6.73
C PRO A 220 -9.99 44.06 -8.10
N ASP A 221 -9.18 44.16 -9.17
CA ASP A 221 -9.55 43.68 -10.50
C ASP A 221 -9.36 42.15 -10.62
N LYS A 222 -10.44 41.45 -11.00
CA LYS A 222 -10.46 39.98 -11.09
C LYS A 222 -9.43 39.41 -12.08
N LYS A 223 -9.15 40.10 -13.19
CA LYS A 223 -8.16 39.62 -14.18
C LYS A 223 -6.73 39.75 -13.62
N LYS A 224 -6.43 40.85 -12.94
CA LYS A 224 -5.13 41.05 -12.27
C LYS A 224 -4.92 40.07 -11.11
N LEU A 225 -5.95 39.83 -10.31
CA LEU A 225 -5.92 38.81 -9.24
C LEU A 225 -5.60 37.42 -9.80
N GLN A 226 -6.31 37.00 -10.85
CA GLN A 226 -6.09 35.70 -11.48
C GLN A 226 -4.67 35.57 -12.06
N ALA A 227 -4.15 36.63 -12.68
CA ALA A 227 -2.79 36.66 -13.22
C ALA A 227 -1.73 36.54 -12.11
N ALA A 228 -1.88 37.30 -11.02
CA ALA A 228 -0.98 37.27 -9.87
C ALA A 228 -0.98 35.90 -9.19
N TYR A 229 -2.17 35.32 -8.96
CA TYR A 229 -2.32 33.99 -8.38
C TYR A 229 -1.69 32.91 -9.26
N SER A 230 -1.96 32.94 -10.57
CA SER A 230 -1.39 31.99 -11.55
C SER A 230 0.12 32.10 -11.69
N LYS A 231 0.68 33.30 -11.47
CA LYS A 231 2.13 33.52 -11.44
C LYS A 231 2.73 32.88 -10.18
N TRP A 232 2.20 33.24 -9.01
CA TRP A 232 2.65 32.70 -7.73
C TRP A 232 2.57 31.17 -7.70
N PHE A 233 1.45 30.59 -8.15
CA PHE A 233 1.27 29.14 -8.17
C PHE A 233 2.29 28.42 -9.05
N ARG A 234 2.68 29.00 -10.19
CA ARG A 234 3.73 28.42 -11.06
C ARG A 234 5.09 28.44 -10.39
N GLU A 235 5.41 29.52 -9.69
CA GLU A 235 6.69 29.70 -9.00
C GLU A 235 6.84 28.73 -7.81
N HIS A 236 5.75 28.45 -7.09
CA HIS A 236 5.78 27.65 -5.85
C HIS A 236 5.21 26.24 -6.04
N LYS A 237 4.93 25.81 -7.28
CA LYS A 237 4.28 24.51 -7.58
C LYS A 237 5.01 23.32 -6.95
N ALA A 238 6.35 23.35 -6.96
CA ALA A 238 7.19 22.28 -6.43
C ALA A 238 7.17 22.20 -4.89
N GLU A 239 6.81 23.29 -4.21
CA GLU A 239 6.72 23.35 -2.74
C GLU A 239 5.36 22.86 -2.24
N ILE A 240 4.32 23.04 -3.07
CA ILE A 240 2.93 22.66 -2.78
C ILE A 240 2.72 21.14 -2.93
N TRP A 241 3.63 20.42 -3.61
CA TRP A 241 3.52 18.99 -3.90
C TRP A 241 4.75 18.19 -3.42
N PRO A 242 4.61 16.99 -2.79
CA PRO A 242 3.39 16.34 -2.33
C PRO A 242 3.27 16.54 -0.81
N PHE A 243 2.31 17.37 -0.36
CA PHE A 243 1.89 17.48 1.04
C PHE A 243 3.03 17.41 2.08
N ARG A 244 4.13 18.16 1.86
CA ARG A 244 5.13 18.30 2.92
C ARG A 244 4.53 19.19 3.99
N THR A 245 4.37 18.64 5.19
CA THR A 245 4.22 19.42 6.41
C THR A 245 5.56 20.11 6.71
N THR A 246 5.93 21.09 5.90
CA THR A 246 6.87 22.12 6.31
C THR A 246 6.01 23.25 6.84
N ASN A 247 6.16 23.56 8.13
CA ASN A 247 5.68 24.81 8.70
C ASN A 247 6.21 25.95 7.82
N LEU A 248 5.38 26.48 6.92
CA LEU A 248 5.71 27.62 6.06
C LEU A 248 5.79 28.94 6.86
N SER A 249 5.79 28.87 8.19
CA SER A 249 5.97 30.02 9.08
C SER A 249 7.43 30.43 9.26
N THR A 250 8.42 29.71 8.70
CA THR A 250 9.82 30.02 8.97
C THR A 250 10.66 30.14 7.69
N SER A 251 11.06 31.39 7.45
CA SER A 251 12.30 31.88 6.82
C SER A 251 12.21 32.45 5.40
N MET A 252 11.96 33.76 5.34
CA MET A 252 12.90 34.66 4.67
C MET A 252 14.25 34.57 5.39
N ALA A 253 15.12 33.66 4.95
CA ALA A 253 16.55 33.75 5.21
C ALA A 253 17.27 32.93 4.12
N SER A 254 17.90 33.67 3.22
CA SER A 254 18.84 33.19 2.21
C SER A 254 19.89 32.23 2.78
N ILE A 255 20.10 31.09 2.13
CA ILE A 255 21.37 30.35 2.17
C ILE A 255 21.75 29.99 0.72
N PRO A 256 22.86 30.53 0.18
CA PRO A 256 23.37 30.14 -1.12
C PRO A 256 24.22 28.86 -1.02
N GLY A 257 24.06 27.95 -1.97
CA GLY A 257 24.99 26.84 -2.20
C GLY A 257 24.54 25.49 -1.61
N ALA A 258 23.70 24.78 -2.35
CA ALA A 258 23.62 23.31 -2.26
C ALA A 258 23.15 22.77 -3.63
N GLU A 259 24.09 22.34 -4.46
CA GLU A 259 23.79 21.57 -5.67
C GLU A 259 23.22 20.21 -5.25
N VAL A 260 21.97 19.94 -5.62
CA VAL A 260 21.35 18.62 -5.48
C VAL A 260 21.62 17.85 -6.77
N SER A 261 22.63 16.98 -6.74
CA SER A 261 22.87 15.98 -7.77
C SER A 261 21.80 14.89 -7.68
N THR A 262 20.84 14.91 -8.61
CA THR A 262 19.90 13.81 -8.81
C THR A 262 20.54 12.74 -9.66
N THR A 263 21.09 11.70 -9.04
CA THR A 263 21.41 10.44 -9.73
C THR A 263 20.19 9.53 -9.66
N LEU A 264 19.51 9.36 -10.80
CA LEU A 264 18.50 8.32 -11.02
C LEU A 264 19.20 6.95 -10.95
N ALA A 265 19.01 6.23 -9.85
CA ALA A 265 19.35 4.81 -9.78
C ALA A 265 18.23 4.00 -10.45
N LYS A 266 18.63 3.22 -11.47
CA LYS A 266 17.78 2.29 -12.22
C LYS A 266 17.16 1.23 -11.30
N LYS A 267 15.95 0.80 -11.66
CA LYS A 267 15.23 -0.36 -11.10
C LYS A 267 16.10 -1.61 -11.26
N ASP A 268 16.46 -2.22 -10.13
CA ASP A 268 16.80 -3.64 -10.06
C ASP A 268 15.87 -4.34 -9.06
N THR A 269 15.45 -5.52 -9.48
CA THR A 269 14.54 -6.49 -8.86
C THR A 269 14.90 -6.88 -7.43
N ALA A 270 13.94 -6.75 -6.49
CA ALA A 270 13.75 -7.68 -5.37
C ALA A 270 12.44 -7.35 -4.62
N THR A 271 11.67 -8.39 -4.36
CA THR A 271 10.43 -8.44 -3.58
C THR A 271 10.60 -7.74 -2.22
N MET A 272 10.03 -6.54 -2.04
CA MET A 272 9.88 -5.89 -0.74
C MET A 272 8.41 -5.59 -0.47
N SER A 273 7.74 -6.50 0.22
CA SER A 273 6.47 -6.19 0.87
C SER A 273 6.77 -5.39 2.15
N SER A 274 6.74 -4.06 2.05
CA SER A 274 6.91 -3.18 3.22
C SER A 274 5.59 -3.08 4.00
N ILE A 275 5.59 -3.53 5.26
CA ILE A 275 4.47 -3.35 6.19
C ILE A 275 4.82 -2.19 7.13
N GLN A 276 4.21 -1.01 6.93
CA GLN A 276 4.33 0.12 7.86
C GLN A 276 3.29 0.01 8.98
N LEU A 277 3.74 -0.35 10.19
CA LEU A 277 2.89 -0.40 11.39
C LEU A 277 3.02 0.90 12.18
N ARG A 278 1.89 1.58 12.43
CA ARG A 278 1.82 2.82 13.21
C ARG A 278 1.10 2.59 14.55
N ARG A 279 1.68 3.08 15.66
CA ARG A 279 1.03 3.16 16.98
C ARG A 279 0.59 4.60 17.24
N ARG A 280 -0.70 4.85 17.48
CA ARG A 280 -1.15 6.09 18.14
C ARG A 280 -1.14 5.85 19.65
N ARG A 281 -0.45 6.70 20.42
CA ARG A 281 -0.63 6.75 21.88
C ARG A 281 -2.05 7.24 22.16
N ALA A 282 -2.77 6.54 23.03
CA ALA A 282 -3.96 7.08 23.67
C ALA A 282 -3.49 8.14 24.69
N ASN A 283 -4.02 9.35 24.60
CA ASN A 283 -3.84 10.34 25.66
C ASN A 283 -4.63 9.89 26.88
N SER A 284 -3.95 9.55 27.97
CA SER A 284 -4.55 9.48 29.30
C SER A 284 -4.78 10.90 29.80
N ARG A 285 -6.03 11.23 30.11
CA ARG A 285 -6.37 12.15 31.19
C ARG A 285 -7.04 11.32 32.28
#